data_AF-A0A1F8TK84-F1
#
_entry.id   AF-A0A1F8TK84-F1
#
_cell.length_a   1.000
_cell.length_b   1.000
_cell.length_c   1.000
_cell.angle_alpha   90.00
_cell.angle_beta   90.00
_cell.angle_gamma   90.00
#
_symmetry.space_group_name_H-M   'P 1'
#
loop_
_entity.id
_entity.type
_entity.pdbx_description
1 polymer ?
#
loop_
_entity_poly.entity_id
_entity_poly.type
_entity_poly.pdbx_seq_one_letter_code
_entity_poly.pdbx_strand_id
1 'polypeptide(L)'
;MDPLLVVTADDVGLHAGMTDGALAAYDDGIVTTCSVVAGGPDLERAARELRARPGLEVGLHFALAGAPLVSPAAEVRTLAPGGQPLADHRAFLVRLATGRIDLADV
;
A
#
# COMPACT_ATOMS: atom_id res chain seq x y z
N MET A 1 13.49 31.13 -2.92
CA MET A 1 13.27 29.67 -2.99
C MET A 1 11.83 29.50 -3.40
N ASP A 2 11.60 28.90 -4.55
CA ASP A 2 10.24 28.59 -4.98
C ASP A 2 9.66 27.47 -4.09
N PRO A 3 8.36 27.49 -3.78
CA PRO A 3 7.74 26.48 -2.95
C PRO A 3 7.72 25.11 -3.65
N LEU A 4 8.07 24.04 -2.91
CA LEU A 4 7.97 22.66 -3.37
C LEU A 4 6.64 22.05 -2.91
N LEU A 5 5.89 21.46 -3.84
CA LEU A 5 4.70 20.67 -3.56
C LEU A 5 4.91 19.24 -4.05
N VAL A 6 4.62 18.28 -3.18
CA VAL A 6 4.61 16.84 -3.51
C VAL A 6 3.16 16.38 -3.52
N VAL A 7 2.73 15.79 -4.62
CA VAL A 7 1.39 15.22 -4.76
C VAL A 7 1.52 13.71 -4.94
N THR A 8 1.13 12.98 -3.90
CA THR A 8 1.25 11.51 -3.87
C THR A 8 -0.07 10.84 -4.23
N ALA A 9 -0.02 9.86 -5.12
CA ALA A 9 -1.11 8.90 -5.32
C ALA A 9 -0.87 7.65 -4.45
N ASP A 10 -1.85 7.30 -3.61
CA ASP A 10 -1.77 6.13 -2.73
C ASP A 10 -2.38 4.86 -3.37
N ASP A 11 -2.11 3.72 -2.74
CA ASP A 11 -2.68 2.40 -3.06
C ASP A 11 -2.31 1.81 -4.42
N VAL A 12 -1.23 2.28 -5.05
CA VAL A 12 -0.75 1.71 -6.31
C VAL A 12 -0.40 0.23 -6.12
N GLY A 13 -0.89 -0.63 -7.02
CA GLY A 13 -0.71 -2.07 -6.93
C GLY A 13 -1.73 -2.80 -6.04
N LEU A 14 -2.57 -2.10 -5.26
CA LEU A 14 -3.63 -2.73 -4.47
C LEU A 14 -4.79 -3.20 -5.34
N HIS A 15 -5.25 -2.37 -6.27
CA HIS A 15 -6.27 -2.70 -7.25
C HIS A 15 -5.95 -2.08 -8.61
N ALA A 16 -6.36 -2.76 -9.69
CA ALA A 16 -6.09 -2.29 -11.05
C ALA A 16 -6.60 -0.85 -11.29
N GLY A 17 -7.82 -0.54 -10.84
CA GLY A 17 -8.38 0.81 -11.00
C GLY A 17 -7.65 1.89 -10.19
N MET A 18 -7.06 1.55 -9.03
CA MET A 18 -6.24 2.49 -8.25
C MET A 18 -4.92 2.77 -8.96
N THR A 19 -4.25 1.73 -9.45
CA THR A 19 -3.06 1.85 -10.29
C THR A 19 -3.34 2.69 -11.53
N ASP A 20 -4.42 2.39 -12.27
CA ASP A 20 -4.76 3.11 -13.51
C ASP A 20 -5.06 4.59 -13.23
N GLY A 21 -5.80 4.87 -12.14
CA GLY A 21 -6.08 6.23 -11.71
C GLY A 21 -4.82 7.01 -11.33
N ALA A 22 -3.89 6.38 -10.60
CA ALA A 22 -2.61 6.99 -10.24
C ALA A 22 -1.75 7.30 -11.47
N LEU A 23 -1.66 6.35 -12.41
CA LEU A 23 -0.91 6.53 -13.65
C LEU A 23 -1.50 7.63 -14.52
N ALA A 24 -2.84 7.66 -14.69
CA ALA A 24 -3.51 8.73 -15.41
C ALA A 24 -3.31 10.09 -14.72
N ALA A 25 -3.35 10.15 -13.39
CA ALA A 25 -3.13 11.38 -12.64
C ALA A 25 -1.67 11.87 -12.67
N TYR A 26 -0.71 11.00 -13.01
CA TYR A 26 0.67 11.37 -13.31
C TYR A 26 0.84 11.78 -14.78
N ASP A 27 0.37 10.96 -15.71
CA ASP A 27 0.53 11.18 -17.16
C ASP A 27 -0.21 12.45 -17.62
N ASP A 28 -1.42 12.68 -17.11
CA ASP A 28 -2.32 13.76 -17.53
C ASP A 28 -2.66 14.76 -16.40
N GLY A 29 -1.97 14.69 -15.26
CA GLY A 29 -2.36 15.41 -14.05
C GLY A 29 -1.22 16.05 -13.28
N ILE A 30 -1.38 16.10 -11.96
CA ILE A 30 -0.48 16.81 -11.04
C ILE A 30 0.27 15.88 -10.09
N VAL A 31 0.05 14.57 -10.17
CA VAL A 31 0.74 13.60 -9.31
C VAL A 31 2.22 13.65 -9.62
N THR A 32 3.03 13.75 -8.58
CA THR A 32 4.50 13.78 -8.69
C THR A 32 5.14 12.52 -8.14
N THR A 33 4.46 11.83 -7.23
CA THR A 33 4.95 10.61 -6.57
C THR A 33 3.81 9.60 -6.36
N CYS A 34 4.12 8.34 -6.12
CA CYS A 34 3.14 7.35 -5.71
C CYS A 34 3.66 6.42 -4.61
N SER A 35 2.74 5.83 -3.85
CA SER A 35 3.07 4.80 -2.86
C SER A 35 2.52 3.44 -3.29
N VAL A 36 3.35 2.39 -3.24
CA VAL A 36 3.03 1.04 -3.75
C VAL A 36 2.74 0.08 -2.61
N VAL A 37 1.63 -0.65 -2.69
CA VAL A 37 1.28 -1.72 -1.75
C VAL A 37 1.91 -3.03 -2.22
N ALA A 38 2.98 -3.45 -1.57
CA ALA A 38 3.78 -4.63 -1.97
C ALA A 38 3.03 -5.96 -1.91
N GLY A 39 2.03 -6.11 -1.02
CA GLY A 39 1.18 -7.31 -0.98
C GLY A 39 0.05 -7.29 -2.01
N GLY A 40 -0.13 -6.20 -2.75
CA GLY A 40 -1.29 -5.98 -3.61
C GLY A 40 -1.34 -6.93 -4.82
N PRO A 41 -2.53 -7.41 -5.22
CA PRO A 41 -2.68 -8.33 -6.36
C PRO A 41 -2.27 -7.73 -7.71
N ASP A 42 -2.20 -6.40 -7.83
CA ASP A 42 -1.82 -5.69 -9.06
C ASP A 42 -0.34 -5.24 -9.06
N LEU A 43 0.44 -5.63 -8.04
CA LEU A 43 1.83 -5.21 -7.85
C LEU A 43 2.69 -5.43 -9.09
N GLU A 44 2.65 -6.61 -9.70
CA GLU A 44 3.53 -6.92 -10.83
C GLU A 44 3.27 -6.02 -12.04
N ARG A 45 1.99 -5.72 -12.30
CA ARG A 45 1.61 -4.81 -13.38
C ARG A 45 2.02 -3.38 -13.04
N ALA A 46 1.69 -2.91 -11.84
CA ALA A 46 2.11 -1.60 -11.36
C ALA A 46 3.63 -1.42 -11.48
N ALA A 47 4.43 -2.41 -11.07
CA ALA A 47 5.88 -2.35 -11.16
C ALA A 47 6.40 -2.26 -12.61
N ARG A 48 5.73 -2.88 -13.59
CA ARG A 48 6.08 -2.71 -15.01
C ARG A 48 5.75 -1.30 -15.51
N GLU A 49 4.56 -0.81 -15.20
CA GLU A 49 4.11 0.53 -15.62
C GLU A 49 4.95 1.65 -15.02
N LEU A 50 5.34 1.51 -13.74
CA LEU A 50 6.21 2.47 -13.05
C LEU A 50 7.62 2.49 -13.63
N ARG A 51 8.18 1.34 -14.04
CA ARG A 51 9.47 1.29 -14.76
C ARG A 51 9.43 2.03 -16.10
N ALA A 52 8.27 2.11 -16.74
CA ALA A 52 8.09 2.87 -17.98
C ALA A 52 7.99 4.39 -17.74
N ARG A 53 7.85 4.83 -16.48
CA ARG A 53 7.67 6.23 -16.07
C ARG A 53 8.73 6.65 -15.04
N PRO A 54 10.02 6.74 -15.44
CA PRO A 54 11.10 7.02 -14.50
C PRO A 54 11.03 8.41 -13.83
N GLY A 55 10.14 9.31 -14.29
CA GLY A 55 9.89 10.60 -13.66
C GLY A 55 8.83 10.58 -12.56
N LEU A 56 8.13 9.48 -12.34
CA LEU A 56 7.20 9.29 -11.21
C LEU A 56 7.99 8.67 -10.05
N GLU A 57 8.17 9.41 -8.96
CA GLU A 57 8.89 8.87 -7.80
C GLU A 57 8.03 7.82 -7.08
N VAL A 58 8.67 6.75 -6.60
CA VAL A 58 7.97 5.59 -6.02
C VAL A 58 8.38 5.38 -4.57
N GLY A 59 7.39 5.36 -3.68
CA GLY A 59 7.52 4.99 -2.27
C GLY A 59 6.82 3.68 -1.93
N LEU A 60 7.00 3.20 -0.70
CA LEU A 60 6.34 2.02 -0.16
C LEU A 60 5.11 2.43 0.67
N HIS A 61 3.96 1.81 0.40
CA HIS A 61 2.75 1.93 1.19
C HIS A 61 2.63 0.71 2.11
N PHE A 62 2.88 0.89 3.41
CA PHE A 62 2.73 -0.18 4.38
C PHE A 62 1.24 -0.49 4.61
N ALA A 63 0.84 -1.74 4.36
CA ALA A 63 -0.52 -2.21 4.58
C ALA A 63 -0.56 -3.27 5.68
N LEU A 64 -1.11 -2.91 6.85
CA LEU A 64 -1.31 -3.81 7.99
C LEU A 64 -2.69 -4.50 7.98
N ALA A 65 -3.55 -4.12 7.04
CA ALA A 65 -4.89 -4.67 6.83
C ALA A 65 -5.35 -4.36 5.40
N GLY A 66 -6.33 -5.12 4.90
CA GLY A 66 -6.95 -4.88 3.58
C GLY A 66 -6.09 -5.26 2.38
N ALA A 67 -4.88 -5.80 2.61
CA ALA A 67 -4.00 -6.31 1.58
C ALA A 67 -3.53 -7.74 1.93
N PRO A 68 -3.18 -8.56 0.94
CA PRO A 68 -2.52 -9.84 1.18
C PRO A 68 -1.23 -9.71 2.00
N LEU A 69 -0.94 -10.73 2.80
CA LEU A 69 0.27 -10.78 3.63
C LEU A 69 1.51 -11.02 2.76
N VAL A 70 2.58 -10.27 3.05
CA VAL A 70 3.91 -10.53 2.48
C VAL A 70 4.70 -11.51 3.36
N SER A 71 4.49 -11.45 4.68
CA SER A 71 5.11 -12.37 5.65
C SER A 71 4.28 -13.65 5.83
N PRO A 72 4.90 -14.78 6.22
CA PRO A 72 4.15 -15.96 6.64
C PRO A 72 3.21 -15.61 7.79
N ALA A 73 1.93 -16.01 7.70
CA ALA A 73 0.93 -15.70 8.73
C ALA A 73 1.30 -16.22 10.14
N ALA A 74 2.15 -17.25 10.21
CA ALA A 74 2.64 -17.81 11.47
C ALA A 74 3.65 -16.91 12.20
N GLU A 75 4.28 -15.96 11.50
CA GLU A 75 5.24 -14.99 12.04
C GLU A 75 4.55 -13.69 12.49
N VAL A 76 3.39 -13.37 11.93
CA VAL A 76 2.62 -12.13 12.22
C VAL A 76 1.21 -12.44 12.73
N ARG A 77 1.12 -13.31 13.74
CA ARG A 77 -0.15 -13.96 14.14
C ARG A 77 -1.23 -12.98 14.58
N THR A 78 -0.86 -11.83 15.15
CA THR A 78 -1.81 -10.82 15.64
C THR A 78 -2.39 -9.96 14.53
N LEU A 79 -1.65 -9.81 13.41
CA LEU A 79 -2.11 -9.25 12.13
C LEU A 79 -2.78 -10.27 11.20
N ALA A 80 -2.58 -11.56 11.48
CA ALA A 80 -3.14 -12.65 10.69
C ALA A 80 -3.96 -13.66 11.53
N PRO A 81 -4.98 -13.23 12.30
CA PRO A 81 -5.75 -14.14 13.14
C PRO A 81 -6.46 -15.19 12.28
N GLY A 82 -6.23 -16.47 12.55
CA GLY A 82 -6.77 -17.56 11.74
C GLY A 82 -6.06 -17.74 10.38
N GLY A 83 -4.87 -17.13 10.21
CA GLY A 83 -4.08 -17.24 8.99
C GLY A 83 -4.49 -16.29 7.87
N GLN A 84 -5.40 -15.35 8.13
CA GLN A 84 -5.90 -14.39 7.15
C GLN A 84 -5.56 -12.96 7.59
N PRO A 85 -5.19 -12.05 6.65
CA PRO A 85 -4.96 -10.65 6.98
C PRO A 85 -6.22 -10.02 7.58
N LEU A 86 -6.03 -9.00 8.41
CA LEU A 86 -7.13 -8.18 8.89
C LEU A 86 -7.87 -7.55 7.70
N ALA A 87 -9.21 -7.57 7.76
CA ALA A 87 -10.04 -7.17 6.62
C ALA A 87 -9.86 -5.69 6.24
N ASP A 88 -9.71 -4.81 7.23
CA ASP A 88 -9.59 -3.37 7.03
C ASP A 88 -8.88 -2.67 8.21
N HIS A 89 -8.64 -1.37 8.04
CA HIS A 89 -8.02 -0.53 9.06
C HIS A 89 -8.85 -0.46 10.36
N ARG A 90 -10.17 -0.65 10.33
CA ARG A 90 -11.01 -0.65 11.54
C ARG A 90 -10.74 -1.90 12.37
N ALA A 91 -10.65 -3.07 11.74
CA ALA A 91 -10.28 -4.31 12.40
C ALA A 91 -8.91 -4.20 13.07
N PHE A 92 -7.93 -3.59 12.39
CA PHE A 92 -6.62 -3.29 12.98
C PHE A 92 -6.71 -2.36 14.19
N LEU A 93 -7.36 -1.20 14.05
CA LEU A 93 -7.46 -0.21 15.12
C LEU A 93 -8.19 -0.76 16.36
N VAL A 94 -9.26 -1.54 16.18
CA VAL A 94 -9.97 -2.18 17.30
C VAL A 94 -9.07 -3.18 18.02
N ARG A 95 -8.31 -4.00 17.28
CA ARG A 95 -7.38 -4.96 17.89
C ARG A 95 -6.24 -4.24 18.61
N LEU A 96 -5.70 -3.18 18.02
CA LEU A 96 -4.65 -2.37 18.63
C LEU A 96 -5.13 -1.74 19.95
N ALA A 97 -6.27 -1.06 19.92
CA ALA A 97 -6.85 -0.40 21.10
C ALA A 97 -7.24 -1.38 22.21
N THR A 98 -7.45 -2.67 21.89
CA THR A 98 -7.80 -3.72 22.86
C THR A 98 -6.61 -4.59 23.26
N GLY A 99 -5.38 -4.21 22.89
CA GLY A 99 -4.17 -4.95 23.26
C GLY A 99 -4.04 -6.32 22.57
N ARG A 100 -4.68 -6.50 21.41
CA ARG A 100 -4.68 -7.74 20.62
C ARG A 100 -3.74 -7.70 19.42
N ILE A 101 -2.90 -6.67 19.34
CA ILE A 101 -1.79 -6.53 18.40
C ILE A 101 -0.49 -6.58 19.19
N ASP A 102 0.42 -7.46 18.79
CA ASP A 102 1.81 -7.42 19.22
C ASP A 102 2.55 -6.44 18.31
N LEU A 103 3.26 -5.47 18.89
CA LEU A 103 4.03 -4.51 18.10
C LEU A 103 5.25 -5.14 17.43
N ALA A 104 5.67 -6.34 17.85
CA ALA A 104 6.70 -7.10 17.15
C ALA A 104 6.20 -7.69 15.81
N ASP A 105 4.87 -7.78 15.61
CA ASP A 105 4.28 -8.23 14.35
C ASP A 105 4.16 -7.08 13.31
N VAL A 106 4.36 -5.82 13.72
CA VAL A 106 4.23 -4.60 12.89
C VAL A 106 5.58 -4.15 12.35
#